data_AF-A0A7L4TRI2-F1
#
_entry.id   AF-A0A7L4TRI2-F1
#
_cell.length_a   1.000
_cell.length_b   1.000
_cell.length_c   1.000
_cell.angle_alpha   90.00
_cell.angle_beta   90.00
_cell.angle_gamma   90.00
#
_symmetry.space_group_name_H-M   'P 1'
#
loop_
_entity.id
_entity.type
_entity.pdbx_description
1 polymer ?
#
loop_
_entity_poly.entity_id
_entity_poly.type
_entity_poly.pdbx_seq_one_letter_code
_entity_poly.pdbx_strand_id
1 'polypeptide(L)' 'IQSTISLFNRTYKISLSLSARQEMRFPVLLGRKFITKKFIVDTEFFDVSFNLNQE' A
#
# COMPACT_ATOMS: atom_id res chain seq x y z
N ILE A 1 5.85 -13.71 -3.65
CA ILE A 1 4.93 -13.77 -4.81
C ILE A 1 4.95 -12.43 -5.53
N GLN A 2 5.12 -12.42 -6.86
CA GLN A 2 4.98 -11.20 -7.66
C GLN A 2 3.50 -10.91 -7.88
N SER A 3 3.11 -9.66 -7.72
CA SER A 3 1.73 -9.21 -7.84
C SER A 3 1.69 -7.76 -8.35
N THR A 4 0.48 -7.25 -8.56
CA THR A 4 0.24 -5.86 -8.97
C THR A 4 -0.69 -5.19 -7.97
N ILE A 5 -0.39 -3.95 -7.64
CA ILE A 5 -1.22 -3.11 -6.78
C ILE A 5 -1.58 -1.82 -7.52
N SER A 6 -2.81 -1.35 -7.34
CA SER A 6 -3.27 -0.06 -7.84
C SER A 6 -3.37 0.94 -6.68
N LEU A 7 -2.68 2.07 -6.82
CA LEU A 7 -2.61 3.15 -5.81
C LEU A 7 -2.60 4.49 -6.55
N PHE A 8 -3.45 5.44 -6.14
CA PHE A 8 -3.56 6.78 -6.76
C PHE A 8 -3.66 6.73 -8.31
N ASN A 9 -4.52 5.84 -8.82
CA ASN A 9 -4.75 5.56 -10.24
C ASN A 9 -3.49 5.16 -11.03
N ARG A 10 -2.48 4.62 -10.33
CA ARG A 10 -1.27 4.07 -10.92
C ARG A 10 -1.12 2.62 -10.50
N THR A 11 -0.72 1.78 -11.46
CA THR A 11 -0.48 0.35 -11.21
C THR A 11 1.01 0.10 -11.05
N TYR A 12 1.38 -0.61 -9.97
CA TYR A 12 2.76 -0.95 -9.65
C TYR A 12 2.93 -2.46 -9.56
N LYS A 13 4.02 -2.97 -10.12
CA LYS A 13 4.48 -4.33 -9.84
C LYS A 13 5.13 -4.37 -8.45
N ILE A 14 4.68 -5.29 -7.61
CA ILE A 14 5.17 -5.48 -6.24
C ILE A 14 5.52 -6.93 -5.98
N SER A 15 6.38 -7.15 -4.99
CA SER A 15 6.64 -8.48 -4.45
C SER A 15 6.08 -8.55 -3.04
N LEU A 16 5.14 -9.46 -2.81
CA LEU A 16 4.55 -9.73 -1.50
C LEU A 16 5.26 -10.92 -0.86
N SER A 17 5.57 -10.79 0.42
CA SER A 17 6.01 -11.89 1.26
C SER A 17 4.80 -12.44 2.01
N LEU A 18 4.42 -13.68 1.69
CA LEU A 18 3.31 -14.35 2.37
C LEU A 18 3.76 -14.76 3.76
N SER A 19 2.95 -14.46 4.77
CA SER A 19 3.19 -14.86 6.15
C SER A 19 1.84 -15.21 6.78
N ALA A 20 1.75 -16.37 7.42
CA ALA A 20 0.55 -16.78 8.12
C ALA A 20 0.46 -16.05 9.46
N ARG A 21 -0.20 -14.90 9.48
CA ARG A 21 -0.45 -14.10 10.68
C ARG A 21 -1.95 -13.83 10.77
N GLN A 22 -2.64 -14.62 11.59
CA GLN A 22 -4.11 -14.59 11.69
C GLN A 22 -4.63 -13.36 12.46
N GLU A 23 -3.83 -12.73 13.32
CA GLU A 23 -4.29 -11.67 14.23
C GLU A 23 -3.82 -10.26 13.87
N MET A 24 -3.54 -9.99 12.58
CA MET A 24 -3.14 -8.64 12.18
C MET A 24 -4.36 -7.76 11.89
N ARG A 25 -4.44 -6.61 12.59
CA ARG A 25 -5.44 -5.55 12.31
C ARG A 25 -5.45 -5.12 10.83
N PHE A 26 -4.28 -5.08 10.20
CA PHE A 26 -4.11 -4.79 8.78
C PHE A 26 -3.52 -6.01 8.06
N PRO A 27 -4.26 -6.67 7.15
CA PRO A 27 -3.82 -7.92 6.53
C PRO A 27 -2.65 -7.74 5.56
N VAL A 28 -2.42 -6.51 5.08
CA VAL A 28 -1.32 -6.16 4.16
C VAL A 28 -0.56 -4.96 4.72
N LEU A 29 0.77 -5.05 4.73
CA LEU A 29 1.66 -3.96 5.11
C LEU A 29 2.51 -3.53 3.91
N LEU A 30 2.58 -2.22 3.67
CA LEU A 30 3.49 -1.63 2.71
C LEU A 30 4.81 -1.27 3.40
N GLY A 31 5.87 -1.99 3.03
CA GLY A 31 7.19 -1.73 3.58
C GLY A 31 7.89 -0.53 2.93
N ARG A 32 8.90 0.02 3.63
CA ARG A 32 9.75 1.12 3.13
C ARG A 32 10.35 0.85 1.75
N LYS A 33 10.66 -0.40 1.41
CA LYS A 33 11.20 -0.78 0.08
C LYS A 33 10.27 -0.37 -1.07
N PHE A 34 8.95 -0.36 -0.84
CA PHE A 34 8.00 0.11 -1.83
C PHE A 34 7.84 1.64 -1.81
N ILE A 35 7.83 2.23 -0.61
CA ILE A 35 7.49 3.64 -0.36
C ILE A 35 8.65 4.58 -0.71
N THR A 36 9.87 4.23 -0.34
CA THR A 36 11.06 5.09 -0.48
C THR A 36 11.25 5.57 -1.92
N LYS A 37 11.43 6.88 -2.09
CA LYS A 37 11.56 7.60 -3.39
C LYS A 37 10.31 7.62 -4.27
N LYS A 38 9.18 7.01 -3.86
CA LYS A 38 7.93 7.00 -4.64
C LYS A 38 6.81 7.79 -3.97
N PHE A 39 6.73 7.73 -2.64
CA PHE A 39 5.67 8.33 -1.86
C PHE A 39 6.23 9.04 -0.63
N ILE A 40 5.58 10.14 -0.25
CA ILE A 40 5.71 10.76 1.07
C ILE A 40 4.56 10.23 1.91
N VAL A 41 4.86 9.77 3.11
CA VAL A 41 3.85 9.26 4.05
C VAL A 41 3.70 10.28 5.15
N ASP A 42 2.50 10.84 5.25
CA ASP A 42 2.08 11.70 6.34
C ASP A 42 1.11 10.91 7.24
N THR A 43 1.38 10.87 8.53
CA THR A 43 0.61 10.09 9.51
C THR A 43 -0.68 10.77 9.95
N GLU A 44 -0.86 12.05 9.62
CA GLU A 44 -2.09 12.79 9.94
C GLU A 44 -3.26 12.42 9.02
N PHE A 45 -2.98 11.84 7.85
CA PHE A 45 -3.98 11.54 6.82
C PHE A 45 -4.21 10.04 6.64
N PHE A 46 -5.47 9.67 6.39
CA PHE A 46 -5.91 8.29 6.14
C PHE A 46 -6.78 8.22 4.88
N ASP A 47 -6.75 7.07 4.20
CA ASP A 47 -7.57 6.77 3.02
C ASP A 47 -7.50 7.80 1.88
N VAL A 48 -6.37 8.52 1.78
CA VAL A 48 -6.16 9.61 0.80
C VAL A 48 -6.41 9.15 -0.64
N SER A 49 -5.94 7.96 -1.02
CA SER A 49 -6.16 7.44 -2.37
C SER A 49 -7.61 7.07 -2.66
N PHE A 50 -8.40 6.74 -1.64
CA PHE A 50 -9.82 6.48 -1.78
C PHE A 50 -10.59 7.79 -1.93
N ASN A 51 -10.31 8.76 -1.05
CA ASN A 51 -10.95 10.07 -1.06
C ASN A 51 -10.70 10.83 -2.38
N LEU A 52 -9.50 10.72 -2.96
CA LEU A 52 -9.16 11.35 -4.24
C LEU A 52 -9.93 10.76 -5.45
N ASN A 53 -10.49 9.56 -5.31
CA ASN A 53 -11.24 8.88 -6.37
C ASN A 53 -12.76 9.08 -6.24
N GLN A 54 -13.22 9.86 -5.26
CA GLN A 54 -14.63 10.17 -5.05
C GLN A 54 -15.00 11.59 -5.51
N GLU A 55 -14.04 12.33 -6.07
CA GLU A 55 -14.25 13.59 -6.82
C GLU A 55 -14.32 13.32 -8.33
#